data_AF-A3ZPK3-F1
#
_entry.id   AF-A3ZPK3-F1
#
_cell.length_a   1.000
_cell.length_b   1.000
_cell.length_c   1.000
_cell.angle_alpha   90.00
_cell.angle_beta   90.00
_cell.angle_gamma   90.00
#
_symmetry.space_group_name_H-M   'P 1'
#
loop_
_entity.id
_entity.type
_entity.pdbx_description
1 polymer ?
#
loop_
_entity_poly.entity_id
_entity_poly.type
_entity_poly.pdbx_seq_one_letter_code
_entity_poly.pdbx_strand_id
1 'polypeptide(L)'
;MALMLAAAGLLQLDLWPTITPPPENPGAPELLAAFRESDDAGAASDDAQRFGDLCGALADVIAYDAALAEPQLRTGVQLENLRMIARDTQLSGASYSAKYPRLGDEIKVYLDQQLGVDGGALDEDRRRKWIAAYRQLAKSAHYAADYLNWKS
;
A
#
# COMPACT_ATOMS: atom_id res chain seq x y z
N MET A 1 52.66 -46.26 14.67
CA MET A 1 51.50 -45.77 15.47
C MET A 1 51.16 -44.38 14.98
N ALA A 2 50.18 -44.27 14.09
CA ALA A 2 49.71 -43.00 13.54
C ALA A 2 48.43 -42.59 14.29
N LEU A 3 48.45 -41.42 14.94
CA LEU A 3 47.30 -40.83 15.63
C LEU A 3 46.25 -40.36 14.60
N MET A 4 45.02 -40.85 14.73
CA MET A 4 43.84 -40.23 14.13
C MET A 4 43.42 -39.00 14.94
N LEU A 5 43.42 -37.83 14.32
CA LEU A 5 42.74 -36.63 14.81
C LEU A 5 41.31 -36.63 14.27
N ALA A 6 40.34 -36.94 15.13
CA ALA A 6 38.93 -36.76 14.84
C ALA A 6 38.57 -35.30 15.08
N ALA A 7 38.30 -34.55 14.01
CA ALA A 7 37.74 -33.21 14.09
C ALA A 7 36.24 -33.33 14.42
N ALA A 8 35.88 -33.04 15.67
CA ALA A 8 34.50 -32.88 16.09
C ALA A 8 33.92 -31.58 15.52
N GLY A 9 33.04 -31.69 14.53
CA GLY A 9 32.24 -30.58 14.03
C GLY A 9 31.16 -30.22 15.05
N LEU A 10 31.34 -29.10 15.74
CA LEU A 10 30.30 -28.44 16.52
C LEU A 10 29.25 -27.88 15.57
N LEU A 11 28.13 -28.59 15.43
CA LEU A 11 26.88 -28.04 14.89
C LEU A 11 26.40 -26.96 15.86
N GLN A 12 26.57 -25.68 15.50
CA GLN A 12 25.87 -24.58 16.16
C GLN A 12 24.38 -24.72 15.84
N LEU A 13 23.66 -25.43 16.70
CA LEU A 13 22.21 -25.36 16.76
C LEU A 13 21.84 -23.96 17.25
N ASP A 14 21.34 -23.14 16.33
CA ASP A 14 20.80 -21.82 16.61
C ASP A 14 19.45 -22.00 17.33
N LEU A 15 19.53 -22.21 18.66
CA LEU A 15 18.41 -22.56 19.55
C LEU A 15 17.68 -21.33 20.11
N TRP A 16 17.95 -20.14 19.57
CA TRP A 16 17.26 -18.93 20.01
C TRP A 16 16.05 -18.64 19.11
N PRO A 17 14.85 -18.46 19.69
CA PRO A 17 13.71 -18.04 18.90
C PRO A 17 14.04 -16.70 18.26
N THR A 18 14.05 -16.64 16.93
CA THR A 18 14.16 -15.38 16.20
C THR A 18 12.89 -14.57 16.48
N ILE A 19 12.98 -13.57 17.35
CA ILE A 19 11.89 -12.62 17.57
C ILE A 19 11.87 -11.69 16.36
N THR A 20 10.96 -11.92 15.42
CA THR A 20 10.76 -11.01 14.29
C THR A 20 10.19 -9.69 14.80
N PRO A 21 10.88 -8.55 14.62
CA PRO A 21 10.37 -7.25 15.07
C PRO A 21 9.08 -6.89 14.31
N PRO A 22 8.19 -6.08 14.90
CA PRO A 22 7.00 -5.61 14.19
C PRO A 22 7.40 -4.76 12.96
N PRO A 23 6.59 -4.77 11.90
CA PRO A 23 6.80 -3.87 10.76
C PRO A 23 6.85 -2.40 11.17
N GLU A 24 7.66 -1.61 10.48
CA GLU A 24 7.79 -0.17 10.73
C GLU A 24 6.58 0.59 10.16
N ASN A 25 5.99 1.49 10.97
CA ASN A 25 4.84 2.30 10.52
C ASN A 25 5.31 3.40 9.54
N PRO A 26 4.78 3.47 8.31
CA PRO A 26 5.17 4.45 7.30
C PRO A 26 4.60 5.87 7.56
N GLY A 27 3.85 6.07 8.63
CA GLY A 27 3.16 7.30 8.98
C GLY A 27 1.79 7.43 8.31
N ALA A 28 1.26 8.65 8.27
CA ALA A 28 -0.07 8.91 7.73
C ALA A 28 -0.17 8.54 6.22
N PRO A 29 -1.35 8.06 5.76
CA PRO A 29 -2.54 7.81 6.55
C PRO A 29 -2.50 6.48 7.33
N GLU A 30 -3.18 6.43 8.47
CA GLU A 30 -3.22 5.27 9.37
C GLU A 30 -4.29 4.25 8.93
N LEU A 31 -4.01 3.49 7.87
CA LEU A 31 -4.98 2.56 7.29
C LEU A 31 -5.17 1.27 8.10
N LEU A 32 -4.19 0.90 8.93
CA LEU A 32 -4.25 -0.32 9.75
C LEU A 32 -5.48 -0.38 10.66
N ALA A 33 -5.91 0.78 11.18
CA ALA A 33 -7.09 0.84 12.03
C ALA A 33 -8.38 0.43 11.28
N ALA A 34 -8.50 0.77 9.99
CA ALA A 34 -9.66 0.40 9.18
C ALA A 34 -9.69 -1.11 8.86
N PHE A 35 -8.55 -1.71 8.51
CA PHE A 35 -8.51 -3.15 8.20
C PHE A 35 -8.69 -4.03 9.43
N ARG A 36 -8.24 -3.58 10.61
CA ARG A 36 -8.42 -4.28 11.90
C ARG A 36 -9.86 -4.42 12.38
N GLU A 37 -10.81 -3.69 11.78
CA GLU A 37 -12.23 -3.81 12.11
C GLU A 37 -12.86 -5.10 11.56
N SER A 38 -12.15 -5.82 10.67
CA SER A 38 -12.58 -7.13 10.19
C SER A 38 -12.33 -8.23 11.22
N ASP A 39 -13.32 -9.10 11.40
CA ASP A 39 -13.21 -10.32 12.22
C ASP A 39 -12.28 -11.38 11.60
N ASP A 40 -12.03 -11.29 10.29
CA ASP A 40 -11.09 -12.14 9.56
C ASP A 40 -9.80 -11.35 9.26
N ALA A 41 -8.77 -11.61 10.07
CA ALA A 41 -7.48 -10.94 9.94
C ALA A 41 -6.70 -11.36 8.68
N GLY A 42 -6.84 -12.62 8.25
CA GLY A 42 -6.18 -13.12 7.04
C GLY A 42 -6.77 -12.48 5.79
N ALA A 43 -8.10 -12.46 5.68
CA ALA A 43 -8.77 -11.78 4.57
C ALA A 43 -8.54 -10.27 4.59
N ALA A 44 -8.44 -9.65 5.76
CA ALA A 44 -8.12 -8.22 5.88
C ALA A 44 -6.69 -7.89 5.45
N SER A 45 -5.75 -8.79 5.73
CA SER A 45 -4.37 -8.68 5.27
C SER A 45 -4.29 -8.76 3.73
N ASP A 46 -4.94 -9.75 3.12
CA ASP A 46 -4.99 -9.90 1.66
C ASP A 46 -5.63 -8.69 0.97
N ASP A 47 -6.70 -8.15 1.55
CA ASP A 47 -7.36 -6.96 1.01
C ASP A 47 -6.50 -5.71 1.15
N ALA A 48 -5.79 -5.54 2.28
CA ALA A 48 -4.85 -4.45 2.48
C ALA A 48 -3.70 -4.51 1.45
N GLN A 49 -3.18 -5.71 1.19
CA GLN A 49 -2.15 -5.94 0.17
C GLN A 49 -2.65 -5.51 -1.22
N ARG A 50 -3.82 -6.03 -1.65
CA ARG A 50 -4.41 -5.70 -2.96
C ARG A 50 -4.76 -4.22 -3.10
N PHE A 51 -5.24 -3.60 -2.05
CA PHE A 51 -5.49 -2.15 -2.04
C PHE A 51 -4.18 -1.36 -2.19
N GLY A 52 -3.12 -1.79 -1.52
CA GLY A 52 -1.78 -1.21 -1.67
C GLY A 52 -1.26 -1.32 -3.10
N ASP A 53 -1.40 -2.50 -3.71
CA ASP A 53 -0.97 -2.76 -5.09
C ASP A 53 -1.75 -1.91 -6.10
N LEU A 54 -3.06 -1.75 -5.90
CA LEU A 54 -3.89 -0.85 -6.71
C LEU A 54 -3.42 0.61 -6.60
N CYS A 55 -3.11 1.09 -5.39
CA CYS A 55 -2.60 2.44 -5.19
C CYS A 55 -1.22 2.64 -5.85
N GLY A 56 -0.34 1.63 -5.75
CA GLY A 56 0.96 1.63 -6.43
C GLY A 56 0.81 1.72 -7.94
N ALA A 57 -0.04 0.88 -8.53
CA ALA A 57 -0.31 0.88 -9.97
C ALA A 57 -0.89 2.22 -10.46
N LEU A 58 -1.77 2.86 -9.68
CA LEU A 58 -2.27 4.20 -10.00
C LEU A 58 -1.14 5.24 -10.02
N ALA A 59 -0.25 5.22 -9.02
CA ALA A 59 0.91 6.11 -9.00
C ALA A 59 1.81 5.92 -10.23
N ASP A 60 2.03 4.67 -10.64
CA ASP A 60 2.86 4.33 -11.79
C ASP A 60 2.23 4.78 -13.12
N VAL A 61 0.92 4.63 -13.29
CA VAL A 61 0.20 5.14 -14.46
C VAL A 61 0.30 6.66 -14.56
N ILE A 62 0.12 7.37 -13.43
CA ILE A 62 0.25 8.84 -13.41
C ILE A 62 1.69 9.26 -13.72
N ALA A 63 2.68 8.57 -13.14
CA ALA A 63 4.09 8.84 -13.38
C ALA A 63 4.49 8.58 -14.84
N TYR A 64 3.96 7.51 -15.45
CA TYR A 64 4.15 7.21 -16.86
C TYR A 64 3.57 8.32 -17.75
N ASP A 65 2.31 8.72 -17.52
CA ASP A 65 1.68 9.81 -18.29
C ASP A 65 2.43 11.13 -18.15
N ALA A 66 2.95 11.43 -16.95
CA ALA A 66 3.73 12.63 -16.68
C ALA A 66 5.06 12.67 -17.43
N ALA A 67 5.62 11.51 -17.81
CA ALA A 67 6.88 11.42 -18.54
C ALA A 67 6.73 11.53 -20.06
N LEU A 68 5.50 11.54 -20.58
CA LEU A 68 5.24 11.70 -22.01
C LEU A 68 5.53 13.14 -22.46
N ALA A 69 5.97 13.29 -23.72
CA ALA A 69 6.12 14.61 -24.33
C ALA A 69 4.80 15.40 -24.33
N GLU A 70 3.67 14.69 -24.45
CA GLU A 70 2.32 15.24 -24.36
C GLU A 70 1.47 14.41 -23.38
N PRO A 71 1.43 14.80 -22.09
CA PRO A 71 0.61 14.12 -21.09
C PRO A 71 -0.89 14.17 -21.42
N GLN A 72 -1.56 13.04 -21.23
CA GLN A 72 -2.98 12.85 -21.57
C GLN A 72 -3.92 13.16 -20.39
N LEU A 73 -3.46 12.94 -19.14
CA LEU A 73 -4.23 13.28 -17.94
C LEU A 73 -4.08 14.77 -17.65
N ARG A 74 -4.98 15.63 -18.12
CA ARG A 74 -4.83 17.10 -18.05
C ARG A 74 -5.54 17.75 -16.88
N THR A 75 -6.43 17.03 -16.19
CA THR A 75 -7.32 17.58 -15.16
C THR A 75 -7.51 16.60 -14.00
N GLY A 76 -7.91 17.12 -12.84
CA GLY A 76 -8.31 16.30 -11.69
C GLY A 76 -9.51 15.39 -11.99
N VAL A 77 -10.43 15.82 -12.86
CA VAL A 77 -11.57 15.00 -13.29
C VAL A 77 -11.11 13.75 -14.05
N GLN A 78 -10.10 13.86 -14.91
CA GLN A 78 -9.55 12.70 -15.63
C GLN A 78 -8.85 11.72 -14.68
N LEU A 79 -8.22 12.22 -13.62
CA LEU A 79 -7.67 11.36 -12.56
C LEU A 79 -8.78 10.64 -11.80
N GLU A 80 -9.87 11.32 -11.46
CA GLU A 80 -11.00 10.68 -10.81
C GLU A 80 -11.62 9.59 -11.69
N ASN A 81 -11.78 9.85 -12.99
CA ASN A 81 -12.23 8.84 -13.94
C ASN A 81 -11.28 7.64 -14.01
N LEU A 82 -9.95 7.88 -14.02
CA LEU A 82 -8.96 6.81 -13.97
C LEU A 82 -9.13 5.95 -12.71
N ARG A 83 -9.32 6.55 -11.53
CA ARG A 83 -9.54 5.83 -10.27
C ARG A 83 -10.80 4.98 -10.32
N MET A 84 -11.91 5.55 -10.81
CA MET A 84 -13.16 4.83 -10.95
C MET A 84 -13.01 3.61 -11.87
N ILE A 85 -12.38 3.79 -13.04
CA ILE A 85 -12.11 2.70 -13.99
C ILE A 85 -11.20 1.64 -13.38
N ALA A 86 -10.12 2.05 -12.70
CA ALA A 86 -9.21 1.11 -12.05
C ALA A 86 -9.92 0.28 -10.98
N ARG A 87 -10.75 0.91 -10.17
CA ARG A 87 -11.59 0.21 -9.18
C ARG A 87 -12.55 -0.76 -9.85
N ASP A 88 -13.32 -0.31 -10.85
CA ASP A 88 -14.36 -1.13 -11.46
C ASP A 88 -13.78 -2.34 -12.20
N THR A 89 -12.60 -2.18 -12.82
CA THR A 89 -11.90 -3.25 -13.54
C THR A 89 -11.17 -4.24 -12.63
N GLN A 90 -10.54 -3.78 -11.54
CA GLN A 90 -9.78 -4.64 -10.64
C GLN A 90 -10.66 -5.32 -9.59
N LEU A 91 -11.76 -4.68 -9.19
CA LEU A 91 -12.63 -5.15 -8.12
C LEU A 91 -13.99 -5.66 -8.63
N SER A 92 -14.18 -5.79 -9.95
CA SER A 92 -15.47 -6.15 -10.56
C SER A 92 -16.64 -5.28 -10.07
N GLY A 93 -16.39 -3.98 -9.88
CA GLY A 93 -17.36 -3.01 -9.34
C GLY A 93 -17.54 -3.04 -7.82
N ALA A 94 -16.88 -3.94 -7.09
CA ALA A 94 -16.85 -3.90 -5.63
C ALA A 94 -15.99 -2.74 -5.12
N SER A 95 -16.20 -2.35 -3.86
CA SER A 95 -15.44 -1.27 -3.24
C SER A 95 -14.94 -1.68 -1.86
N TYR A 96 -13.65 -1.47 -1.61
CA TYR A 96 -13.09 -1.69 -0.27
C TYR A 96 -13.74 -0.79 0.78
N SER A 97 -14.23 0.41 0.44
CA SER A 97 -14.95 1.25 1.40
C SER A 97 -16.33 0.71 1.76
N ALA A 98 -16.93 -0.16 0.95
CA ALA A 98 -18.16 -0.86 1.32
C ALA A 98 -17.88 -1.99 2.32
N LYS A 99 -16.72 -2.65 2.21
CA LYS A 99 -16.28 -3.70 3.13
C LYS A 99 -15.64 -3.14 4.41
N TYR A 100 -14.93 -2.03 4.29
CA TYR A 100 -14.20 -1.32 5.35
C TYR A 100 -14.67 0.14 5.38
N PRO A 101 -15.80 0.47 6.04
CA PRO A 101 -16.38 1.83 6.00
C PRO A 101 -15.39 2.92 6.38
N ARG A 102 -14.60 2.69 7.44
CA ARG A 102 -13.58 3.62 7.90
C ARG A 102 -12.49 3.90 6.86
N LEU A 103 -12.16 2.93 6.01
CA LEU A 103 -11.11 3.07 5.00
C LEU A 103 -11.44 4.21 4.02
N GLY A 104 -12.70 4.35 3.62
CA GLY A 104 -13.14 5.41 2.72
C GLY A 104 -12.90 6.80 3.29
N ASP A 105 -13.23 6.99 4.57
CA ASP A 105 -13.09 8.28 5.26
C ASP A 105 -11.61 8.63 5.47
N GLU A 106 -10.78 7.67 5.91
CA GLU A 106 -9.35 7.90 6.12
C GLU A 106 -8.64 8.28 4.80
N ILE A 107 -8.97 7.60 3.70
CA ILE A 107 -8.45 7.93 2.37
C ILE A 107 -8.92 9.33 1.94
N LYS A 108 -10.21 9.63 2.11
CA LYS A 108 -10.76 10.93 1.73
C LYS A 108 -10.08 12.07 2.48
N VAL A 109 -10.01 11.97 3.80
CA VAL A 109 -9.37 12.98 4.66
C VAL A 109 -7.92 13.19 4.23
N TYR A 110 -7.18 12.11 4.00
CA TYR A 110 -5.79 12.18 3.56
C TYR A 110 -5.64 12.87 2.20
N LEU A 111 -6.40 12.44 1.19
CA LEU A 111 -6.31 13.00 -0.16
C LEU A 111 -6.75 14.46 -0.19
N ASP A 112 -7.81 14.84 0.53
CA ASP A 112 -8.26 16.23 0.63
C ASP A 112 -7.17 17.12 1.26
N GLN A 113 -6.45 16.62 2.27
CA GLN A 113 -5.32 17.33 2.89
C GLN A 113 -4.11 17.49 1.95
N GLN A 114 -3.77 16.46 1.18
CA GLN A 114 -2.59 16.48 0.31
C GLN A 114 -2.82 17.20 -1.02
N LEU A 115 -4.04 17.14 -1.55
CA LEU A 115 -4.34 17.50 -2.95
C LEU A 115 -5.36 18.62 -3.09
N GLY A 116 -6.07 18.95 -2.00
CA GLY A 116 -7.23 19.82 -2.02
C GLY A 116 -8.44 19.17 -2.71
N VAL A 117 -9.52 19.94 -2.84
CA VAL A 117 -10.80 19.48 -3.42
C VAL A 117 -11.06 19.96 -4.85
N ASP A 118 -10.15 20.75 -5.42
CA ASP A 118 -10.31 21.34 -6.75
C ASP A 118 -10.07 20.30 -7.86
N GLY A 119 -10.92 20.24 -8.88
CA GLY A 119 -10.75 19.38 -10.06
C GLY A 119 -9.93 20.00 -11.19
N GLY A 120 -9.33 21.17 -10.98
CA GLY A 120 -8.65 22.00 -11.98
C GLY A 120 -7.47 21.35 -12.73
N ALA A 121 -6.70 22.19 -13.43
CA ALA A 121 -5.60 21.74 -14.28
C ALA A 121 -4.59 20.88 -13.52
N LEU A 122 -4.06 19.87 -14.21
CA LEU A 122 -3.06 18.95 -13.69
C LEU A 122 -1.67 19.32 -14.20
N ASP A 123 -1.10 20.35 -13.58
CA ASP A 123 0.28 20.77 -13.81
C ASP A 123 1.29 19.77 -13.21
N GLU A 124 2.58 20.01 -13.45
CA GLU A 124 3.65 19.14 -12.99
C GLU A 124 3.69 18.98 -11.47
N ASP A 125 3.49 20.08 -10.72
CA ASP A 125 3.51 20.03 -9.26
C ASP A 125 2.36 19.18 -8.71
N ARG A 126 1.18 19.38 -9.28
CA ARG A 126 -0.01 18.62 -8.90
C ARG A 126 0.14 17.14 -9.23
N ARG A 127 0.73 16.78 -10.38
CA ARG A 127 1.07 15.37 -10.68
C ARG A 127 1.99 14.76 -9.64
N ARG A 128 3.06 15.46 -9.27
CA ARG A 128 4.00 14.97 -8.25
C ARG A 128 3.30 14.72 -6.92
N LYS A 129 2.39 15.62 -6.51
CA LYS A 129 1.57 15.43 -5.29
C LYS A 129 0.66 14.21 -5.38
N TRP A 130 -0.03 14.01 -6.51
CA TRP A 130 -0.85 12.82 -6.73
C TRP A 130 -0.05 11.52 -6.68
N ILE A 131 1.10 11.48 -7.36
CA ILE A 131 2.01 10.32 -7.34
C ILE A 131 2.48 10.04 -5.91
N ALA A 132 2.90 11.09 -5.17
CA ALA A 132 3.36 10.95 -3.79
C ALA A 132 2.25 10.44 -2.87
N ALA A 133 1.04 10.99 -2.99
CA ALA A 133 -0.11 10.59 -2.18
C ALA A 133 -0.48 9.12 -2.41
N TYR A 134 -0.50 8.66 -3.66
CA TYR A 134 -0.79 7.25 -3.96
C TYR A 134 0.31 6.29 -3.51
N ARG A 135 1.58 6.68 -3.63
CA ARG A 135 2.69 5.90 -3.09
C ARG A 135 2.62 5.79 -1.57
N GLN A 136 2.20 6.85 -0.90
CA GLN A 136 2.04 6.82 0.56
C GLN A 136 0.85 5.94 0.96
N LEU A 137 -0.29 6.04 0.27
CA LEU A 137 -1.42 5.12 0.47
C LEU A 137 -1.01 3.67 0.28
N ALA A 138 -0.22 3.37 -0.75
CA ALA A 138 0.31 2.03 -1.00
C ALA A 138 1.16 1.53 0.18
N LYS A 139 2.11 2.34 0.64
CA LYS A 139 2.96 2.00 1.80
C LYS A 139 2.12 1.74 3.06
N SER A 140 1.17 2.62 3.37
CA SER A 140 0.30 2.46 4.54
C SER A 140 -0.56 1.19 4.48
N ALA A 141 -1.00 0.81 3.27
CA ALA A 141 -1.78 -0.40 3.05
C ALA A 141 -0.91 -1.67 3.15
N HIS A 142 0.28 -1.67 2.56
CA HIS A 142 1.25 -2.77 2.70
C HIS A 142 1.69 -2.95 4.16
N TYR A 143 1.94 -1.85 4.88
CA TYR A 143 2.17 -1.91 6.33
C TYR A 143 1.01 -2.57 7.07
N ALA A 144 -0.24 -2.26 6.71
CA ALA A 144 -1.39 -2.88 7.34
C ALA A 144 -1.45 -4.39 7.09
N ALA A 145 -1.16 -4.83 5.85
CA ALA A 145 -1.08 -6.24 5.48
C ALA A 145 0.02 -6.96 6.28
N ASP A 146 1.25 -6.44 6.25
CA ASP A 146 2.39 -7.01 6.97
C ASP A 146 2.14 -7.09 8.47
N TYR A 147 1.53 -6.06 9.06
CA TYR A 147 1.23 -6.05 10.49
C TYR A 147 0.18 -7.11 10.84
N LEU A 148 -0.90 -7.23 10.06
CA LEU A 148 -1.96 -8.21 10.29
C LEU A 148 -1.40 -9.63 10.18
N ASN A 149 -0.52 -9.90 9.21
CA ASN A 149 0.19 -11.17 9.08
C ASN A 149 1.14 -11.44 10.26
N TRP A 150 1.89 -10.44 10.71
CA TRP A 150 2.83 -10.58 11.83
C TRP A 150 2.14 -10.93 13.15
N LYS A 151 0.91 -10.47 13.36
CA LYS A 151 0.14 -10.74 14.57
C LYS A 151 -0.61 -12.08 14.54
N SER A 152 -0.83 -12.65 13.35
CA SER A 152 -1.58 -13.88 13.12
C SER A 152 -0.78 -15.12 13.50
#